data_AF-A0A2D6TXV5-F1
#
_entry.id   AF-A0A2D6TXV5-F1
#
_cell.length_a   1.000
_cell.length_b   1.000
_cell.length_c   1.000
_cell.angle_alpha   90.00
_cell.angle_beta   90.00
_cell.angle_gamma   90.00
#
_symmetry.space_group_name_H-M   'P 1'
#
loop_
_entity.id
_entity.type
_entity.pdbx_description
1 polymer ?
#
loop_
_entity_poly.entity_id
_entity_poly.type
_entity_poly.pdbx_seq_one_letter_code
_entity_poly.pdbx_strand_id
1 'polypeptide(L)'
;METKSNDLMFEIESNFLKQLFENLRKNFGNSKIASEYLKIPYATFHSYKNGYAFSVPEKTIKKIIQTGFVSEKDIKKQMLSKFHRKDQIKKSMDMGKKIRLEKLNKWKKEIPTLKEINRGSYLDFEKWFLAYKKLIDFGAREFNYVKSEKDYIEVSYTTHSNKIKKQFILKFPRRIIVNDEFLYFFGLWVGDKAGGKRFGIVNKEEKILSFTKRYLNKLYQKCETYLYIGNKERFPQYYRYDKVFVIKQKDNGISFSVHATNGILTSFFKYLESNLSEFLHSINKFHIFFAGLFDAEGNIFLEDSCFRWSCKDELLREIFKIHLKRLDLFRRDDGVNLITYNKEAFKGKILPYIIHPKKINNSNLIYYKKGELEGRFKIILELIENNPGITNRELAKALKKKKVYAQVGVLERLGYIYSENYPKQLNINKLDIIS
;
A
#
# COMPACT_ATOMS: atom_id res chain seq x y z
N MET A 1 6.81 32.87 30.16
CA MET A 1 6.17 33.02 31.48
C MET A 1 4.75 33.56 31.29
N GLU A 2 3.79 33.03 32.06
CA GLU A 2 2.38 33.44 32.23
C GLU A 2 1.39 33.47 31.02
N THR A 3 1.17 32.34 30.35
CA THR A 3 -0.06 32.11 29.56
C THR A 3 -1.14 31.28 30.29
N LYS A 4 -0.92 30.90 31.57
CA LYS A 4 -1.78 29.96 32.30
C LYS A 4 -3.18 30.50 32.68
N SER A 5 -3.41 31.82 32.69
CA SER A 5 -4.63 32.39 33.29
C SER A 5 -5.78 32.70 32.31
N ASN A 6 -5.62 32.53 30.99
CA ASN A 6 -6.73 32.71 30.03
C ASN A 6 -7.52 31.43 29.73
N ASP A 7 -7.13 30.30 30.34
CA ASP A 7 -7.78 29.02 30.09
C ASP A 7 -9.06 28.83 30.91
N LEU A 8 -9.24 29.54 32.02
CA LEU A 8 -10.42 29.40 32.87
C LEU A 8 -11.54 30.36 32.45
N MET A 9 -12.72 29.80 32.19
CA MET A 9 -13.90 30.51 31.71
C MET A 9 -15.03 30.38 32.73
N PHE A 10 -15.83 31.44 32.84
CA PHE A 10 -17.06 31.46 33.60
C PHE A 10 -18.24 31.56 32.65
N GLU A 11 -19.15 30.61 32.74
CA GLU A 11 -20.46 30.70 32.10
C GLU A 11 -21.41 31.47 33.00
N ILE A 12 -22.00 32.53 32.47
CA ILE A 12 -22.80 33.49 33.24
C ILE A 12 -24.17 33.60 32.60
N GLU A 13 -25.21 33.78 33.41
CA GLU A 13 -26.58 33.97 32.94
C GLU A 13 -26.63 35.08 31.86
N SER A 14 -27.22 34.75 30.70
CA SER A 14 -27.18 35.59 29.50
C SER A 14 -27.73 37.01 29.73
N ASN A 15 -28.86 37.12 30.43
CA ASN A 15 -29.49 38.42 30.69
C ASN A 15 -28.61 39.30 31.59
N PHE A 16 -28.05 38.72 32.64
CA PHE A 16 -27.12 39.41 33.52
C PHE A 16 -25.85 39.84 32.77
N LEU A 17 -25.28 38.98 31.92
CA LEU A 17 -24.08 39.30 31.14
C LEU A 17 -24.32 40.45 30.15
N LYS A 18 -25.47 40.44 29.45
CA LYS A 18 -25.86 41.53 28.55
C LYS A 18 -25.97 42.85 29.31
N GLN A 19 -26.70 42.87 30.43
CA GLN A 19 -26.88 44.05 31.27
C GLN A 19 -25.56 44.56 31.83
N LEU A 20 -24.69 43.67 32.29
CA LEU A 20 -23.36 44.01 32.79
C LEU A 20 -22.52 44.73 31.73
N PHE A 21 -22.48 44.21 30.50
CA PHE A 21 -21.73 44.82 29.40
C PHE A 21 -22.39 46.09 28.84
N GLU A 22 -23.71 46.21 28.93
CA GLU A 22 -24.43 47.45 28.59
C GLU A 22 -24.15 48.55 29.62
N ASN A 23 -24.11 48.20 30.91
CA ASN A 23 -23.75 49.15 31.97
C ASN A 23 -22.29 49.60 31.84
N LEU A 24 -21.37 48.69 31.57
CA LEU A 24 -19.97 49.02 31.25
C LEU A 24 -19.88 49.96 30.04
N ARG A 25 -20.66 49.72 28.98
CA ARG A 25 -20.71 50.63 27.81
C ARG A 25 -21.13 52.04 28.21
N LYS A 26 -22.20 52.17 29.00
CA LYS A 26 -22.72 53.47 29.44
C LYS A 26 -21.70 54.21 30.29
N ASN A 27 -21.04 53.51 31.21
CA ASN A 27 -20.12 54.12 32.17
C ASN A 27 -18.80 54.58 31.53
N PHE A 28 -18.28 53.84 30.56
CA PHE A 28 -17.09 54.25 29.79
C PHE A 28 -17.45 55.08 28.54
N GLY A 29 -18.71 55.51 28.40
CA GLY A 29 -19.23 56.28 27.27
C GLY A 29 -19.50 55.48 25.99
N ASN A 30 -18.62 54.55 25.62
CA ASN A 30 -18.84 53.67 24.47
C ASN A 30 -18.16 52.29 24.60
N SER A 31 -18.55 51.36 23.73
CA SER A 31 -18.07 49.98 23.75
C SER A 31 -16.59 49.84 23.36
N LYS A 32 -16.02 50.79 22.59
CA LYS A 32 -14.61 50.76 22.20
C LYS A 32 -13.72 51.03 23.41
N ILE A 33 -13.98 52.12 24.13
CA ILE A 33 -13.26 52.51 25.36
C ILE A 33 -13.40 51.42 26.43
N ALA A 34 -14.62 50.90 26.64
CA ALA A 34 -14.84 49.80 27.59
C ALA A 34 -14.04 48.52 27.22
N SER A 35 -13.96 48.18 25.92
CA SER A 35 -13.19 47.01 25.46
C SER A 35 -11.69 47.18 25.63
N GLU A 36 -11.16 48.39 25.39
CA GLU A 36 -9.75 48.75 25.59
C GLU A 36 -9.36 48.66 27.07
N TYR A 37 -10.20 49.18 27.97
CA TYR A 37 -10.01 49.07 29.43
C TYR A 37 -9.96 47.59 29.88
N LEU A 38 -10.91 46.78 29.42
CA LEU A 38 -10.95 45.34 29.72
C LEU A 38 -9.83 44.55 29.05
N LYS A 39 -9.12 45.15 28.09
CA LYS A 39 -8.12 44.52 27.19
C LYS A 39 -8.70 43.30 26.47
N ILE A 40 -9.90 43.44 25.93
CA ILE A 40 -10.54 42.44 25.06
C ILE A 40 -10.82 43.05 23.68
N PRO A 41 -10.89 42.25 22.60
CA PRO A 41 -11.27 42.77 21.29
C PRO A 41 -12.65 43.42 21.32
N TYR A 42 -12.82 44.51 20.56
CA TYR A 42 -14.10 45.20 20.42
C TYR A 42 -15.24 44.25 20.00
N ALA A 43 -14.97 43.36 19.04
CA ALA A 43 -15.93 42.35 18.61
C ALA A 43 -16.37 41.41 19.76
N THR A 44 -15.44 41.03 20.64
CA THR A 44 -15.73 40.19 21.81
C THR A 44 -16.62 40.92 22.82
N PHE A 45 -16.36 42.20 23.08
CA PHE A 45 -17.24 43.03 23.92
C PHE A 45 -18.66 43.08 23.33
N HIS A 46 -18.77 43.32 22.02
CA HIS A 46 -20.04 43.35 21.32
C HIS A 46 -20.78 42.01 21.41
N SER A 47 -20.06 40.89 21.32
CA SER A 47 -20.63 39.56 21.51
C SER A 47 -21.23 39.36 22.90
N TYR A 48 -20.58 39.84 23.97
CA TYR A 48 -21.15 39.75 25.32
C TYR A 48 -22.36 40.66 25.50
N LYS A 49 -22.26 41.93 25.09
CA LYS A 49 -23.33 42.93 25.21
C LYS A 49 -24.63 42.48 24.52
N ASN A 50 -24.54 41.83 23.37
CA ASN A 50 -25.70 41.37 22.61
C ASN A 50 -26.05 39.90 22.87
N GLY A 51 -25.30 39.21 23.73
CA GLY A 51 -25.49 37.79 24.08
C GLY A 51 -25.26 36.81 22.93
N TYR A 52 -24.28 37.09 22.08
CA TYR A 52 -23.71 36.11 21.15
C TYR A 52 -22.65 35.24 21.82
N ALA A 53 -22.19 35.59 23.03
CA ALA A 53 -21.27 34.81 23.83
C ALA A 53 -21.73 34.77 25.30
N PHE A 54 -21.64 33.60 25.92
CA PHE A 54 -22.14 33.33 27.28
C PHE A 54 -21.05 32.96 28.28
N SER A 55 -19.79 32.86 27.81
CA SER A 55 -18.65 32.52 28.65
C SER A 55 -17.55 33.57 28.57
N VAL A 56 -17.10 34.01 29.75
CA VAL A 56 -16.14 35.11 29.91
C VAL A 56 -14.86 34.59 30.58
N PRO A 57 -13.66 34.94 30.08
CA PRO A 57 -12.42 34.55 30.74
C PRO A 57 -12.33 35.11 32.16
N GLU A 58 -11.79 34.33 33.10
CA GLU A 58 -11.64 34.75 34.50
C GLU A 58 -10.91 36.09 34.65
N LYS A 59 -9.86 36.32 33.86
CA LYS A 59 -9.15 37.60 33.84
C LYS A 59 -10.06 38.79 33.53
N THR A 60 -11.00 38.61 32.62
CA THR A 60 -11.94 39.66 32.23
C THR A 60 -12.94 39.92 33.34
N ILE A 61 -13.47 38.87 33.98
CA ILE A 61 -14.34 38.99 35.16
C ILE A 61 -13.65 39.70 36.31
N LYS A 62 -12.41 39.34 36.64
CA LYS A 62 -11.63 40.01 37.70
C LYS A 62 -11.47 41.51 37.44
N LYS A 63 -11.21 41.90 36.18
CA LYS A 63 -11.16 43.32 35.80
C LYS A 63 -12.50 44.02 35.90
N ILE A 64 -13.59 43.36 35.55
CA ILE A 64 -14.93 43.93 35.70
C ILE A 64 -15.22 44.15 37.19
N ILE A 65 -14.90 43.22 38.07
CA ILE A 65 -15.06 43.40 39.53
C ILE A 65 -14.23 44.59 40.04
N GLN A 66 -13.00 44.77 39.54
CA GLN A 66 -12.13 45.89 39.90
C GLN A 66 -12.69 47.27 39.53
N THR A 67 -13.65 47.36 38.60
CA THR A 67 -14.32 48.63 38.29
C THR A 67 -15.31 49.07 39.37
N GLY A 68 -15.69 48.18 40.29
CA GLY A 68 -16.72 48.43 41.30
C GLY A 68 -18.17 48.34 40.79
N PHE A 69 -18.40 48.10 39.49
CA PHE A 69 -19.75 48.01 38.92
C PHE A 69 -20.52 46.74 39.30
N VAL A 70 -19.82 45.70 39.75
CA VAL A 70 -20.41 44.43 40.14
C VAL A 70 -19.57 43.81 41.23
N SER A 71 -20.21 43.26 42.26
CA SER A 71 -19.48 42.56 43.31
C SER A 71 -19.13 41.14 42.88
N GLU A 72 -18.09 40.55 43.49
CA GLU A 72 -17.77 39.14 43.29
C GLU A 72 -18.95 38.23 43.71
N LYS A 73 -19.74 38.65 44.70
CA LYS A 73 -20.94 37.94 45.17
C LYS A 73 -22.01 37.88 44.08
N ASP A 74 -22.22 38.98 43.36
CA ASP A 74 -23.20 39.03 42.26
C ASP A 74 -22.76 38.16 41.09
N ILE A 75 -21.47 38.19 40.72
CA ILE A 75 -20.92 37.29 39.70
C ILE A 75 -21.12 35.83 40.09
N LYS A 76 -20.81 35.46 41.35
CA LYS A 76 -20.98 34.07 41.84
C LYS A 76 -22.44 33.62 41.83
N LYS A 77 -23.38 34.51 42.18
CA LYS A 77 -24.82 34.21 42.15
C LYS A 77 -25.33 33.92 40.74
N GLN A 78 -24.75 34.58 39.74
CA GLN A 78 -25.17 34.49 38.33
C GLN A 78 -24.31 33.53 37.49
N MET A 79 -23.32 32.88 38.12
CA MET A 79 -22.44 31.92 37.47
C MET A 79 -23.15 30.58 37.33
N LEU A 80 -23.32 30.12 36.09
CA LEU A 80 -23.92 28.82 35.78
C LEU A 80 -22.89 27.70 35.90
N SER A 81 -21.68 27.93 35.40
CA SER A 81 -20.62 26.93 35.41
C SER A 81 -19.23 27.58 35.32
N LYS A 82 -18.21 26.79 35.70
CA LYS A 82 -16.80 27.15 35.60
C LYS A 82 -16.05 26.03 34.90
N PHE A 83 -15.30 26.33 33.84
CA PHE A 83 -14.60 25.30 33.08
C PHE A 83 -13.30 25.81 32.46
N HIS A 84 -12.39 24.89 32.17
CA HIS A 84 -11.21 25.20 31.37
C HIS A 84 -11.58 25.12 29.87
N ARG A 85 -11.33 26.20 29.13
CA ARG A 85 -11.54 26.32 27.68
C ARG A 85 -10.88 25.17 26.93
N LYS A 86 -9.67 24.76 27.33
CA LYS A 86 -8.96 23.62 26.74
C LYS A 86 -9.74 22.32 26.88
N ASP A 87 -10.36 22.08 28.03
CA ASP A 87 -11.15 20.88 28.27
C ASP A 87 -12.43 20.89 27.44
N GLN A 88 -13.09 22.04 27.30
CA GLN A 88 -14.28 22.16 26.46
C GLN A 88 -13.95 21.99 24.96
N ILE A 89 -12.83 22.57 24.50
CA ILE A 89 -12.32 22.36 23.14
C ILE A 89 -12.01 20.87 22.93
N LYS A 90 -11.31 20.23 23.88
CA LYS A 90 -11.00 18.80 23.83
C LYS A 90 -12.26 17.96 23.78
N LYS A 91 -13.23 18.17 24.69
CA LYS A 91 -14.53 17.50 24.70
C LYS A 91 -15.27 17.65 23.37
N SER A 92 -15.29 18.86 22.80
CA SER A 92 -15.93 19.14 21.50
C SER A 92 -15.22 18.42 20.35
N MET A 93 -13.88 18.45 20.33
CA MET A 93 -13.08 17.73 19.34
C MET A 93 -13.27 16.22 19.45
N ASP A 94 -13.32 15.68 20.67
CA ASP A 94 -13.47 14.24 20.92
C ASP A 94 -14.89 13.77 20.56
N MET A 95 -15.93 14.56 20.88
CA MET A 95 -17.29 14.31 20.41
C MET A 95 -17.35 14.34 18.87
N GLY A 96 -16.73 15.34 18.23
CA GLY A 96 -16.61 15.41 16.78
C GLY A 96 -15.86 14.22 16.18
N LYS A 97 -14.80 13.71 16.83
CA LYS A 97 -14.11 12.47 16.40
C LYS A 97 -15.03 11.26 16.52
N LYS A 98 -15.77 11.13 17.63
CA LYS A 98 -16.71 10.01 17.87
C LYS A 98 -17.80 9.97 16.81
N ILE A 99 -18.48 11.09 16.57
CA ILE A 99 -19.52 11.20 15.52
C ILE A 99 -18.95 10.85 14.14
N ARG A 100 -17.75 11.35 13.81
CA ARG A 100 -17.07 11.01 12.55
C ARG A 100 -16.78 9.53 12.44
N LEU A 101 -16.28 8.90 13.50
CA LEU A 101 -15.96 7.47 13.52
C LEU A 101 -17.22 6.61 13.37
N GLU A 102 -18.30 6.96 14.06
CA GLU A 102 -19.60 6.29 13.94
C GLU A 102 -20.13 6.36 12.50
N LYS A 103 -20.08 7.54 11.87
CA LYS A 103 -20.51 7.74 10.48
C LYS A 103 -19.65 6.94 9.49
N LEU A 104 -18.32 6.96 9.67
CA LEU A 104 -17.40 6.18 8.86
C LEU A 104 -17.64 4.67 9.00
N ASN A 105 -17.88 4.19 10.22
CA ASN A 105 -18.17 2.79 10.48
C ASN A 105 -19.52 2.38 9.86
N LYS A 106 -20.54 3.23 9.91
CA LYS A 106 -21.81 3.00 9.22
C LYS A 106 -21.60 2.84 7.72
N TRP A 107 -20.93 3.79 7.07
CA TRP A 107 -20.70 3.72 5.62
C TRP A 107 -19.77 2.59 5.18
N LYS A 108 -18.81 2.17 6.02
CA LYS A 108 -18.01 0.97 5.74
C LYS A 108 -18.88 -0.28 5.64
N LYS A 109 -19.94 -0.39 6.45
CA LYS A 109 -20.90 -1.49 6.37
C LYS A 109 -21.79 -1.44 5.13
N GLU A 110 -21.89 -0.29 4.47
CA GLU A 110 -22.63 -0.12 3.21
C GLU A 110 -21.79 -0.49 1.98
N ILE A 111 -20.47 -0.76 2.13
CA ILE A 111 -19.65 -1.29 1.03
C ILE A 111 -20.18 -2.69 0.70
N PRO A 112 -20.54 -2.96 -0.57
CA PRO A 112 -21.07 -4.25 -0.96
C PRO A 112 -20.05 -5.36 -0.69
N THR A 113 -20.55 -6.52 -0.30
CA THR A 113 -19.76 -7.75 -0.12
C THR A 113 -19.24 -8.28 -1.45
N LEU A 114 -18.27 -9.20 -1.41
CA LEU A 114 -17.69 -9.75 -2.63
C LEU A 114 -18.74 -10.48 -3.47
N LYS A 115 -19.64 -11.23 -2.83
CA LYS A 115 -20.79 -11.90 -3.49
C LYS A 115 -21.69 -10.93 -4.23
N GLU A 116 -21.87 -9.73 -3.71
CA GLU A 116 -22.76 -8.72 -4.29
C GLU A 116 -22.18 -8.02 -5.51
N ILE A 117 -20.86 -8.06 -5.69
CA ILE A 117 -20.16 -7.44 -6.83
C ILE A 117 -19.58 -8.45 -7.81
N ASN A 118 -19.37 -9.70 -7.39
CA ASN A 118 -18.80 -10.75 -8.23
C ASN A 118 -19.90 -11.43 -9.05
N ARG A 119 -19.81 -11.31 -10.38
CA ARG A 119 -20.76 -11.92 -11.33
C ARG A 119 -20.16 -13.11 -12.08
N GLY A 120 -19.06 -13.67 -11.57
CA GLY A 120 -18.31 -14.77 -12.20
C GLY A 120 -17.36 -14.27 -13.29
N SER A 121 -17.90 -13.68 -14.37
CA SER A 121 -17.09 -13.18 -15.50
C SER A 121 -16.53 -11.77 -15.28
N TYR A 122 -17.09 -11.00 -14.35
CA TYR A 122 -16.62 -9.66 -14.02
C TYR A 122 -16.93 -9.27 -12.56
N LEU A 123 -16.20 -8.26 -12.07
CA LEU A 123 -16.46 -7.55 -10.83
C LEU A 123 -17.13 -6.21 -11.12
N ASP A 124 -18.25 -5.94 -10.45
CA ASP A 124 -19.01 -4.69 -10.55
C ASP A 124 -18.31 -3.56 -9.77
N PHE A 125 -17.33 -2.94 -10.42
CA PHE A 125 -16.52 -1.87 -9.84
C PHE A 125 -17.36 -0.62 -9.55
N GLU A 126 -18.30 -0.26 -10.44
CA GLU A 126 -19.18 0.88 -10.25
C GLU A 126 -20.01 0.74 -8.96
N LYS A 127 -20.65 -0.41 -8.75
CA LYS A 127 -21.43 -0.67 -7.52
C LYS A 127 -20.57 -0.52 -6.27
N TRP A 128 -19.36 -1.07 -6.27
CA TRP A 128 -18.41 -0.90 -5.16
C TRP A 128 -18.00 0.57 -4.98
N PHE A 129 -17.66 1.26 -6.08
CA PHE A 129 -17.19 2.63 -6.07
C PHE A 129 -18.24 3.59 -5.54
N LEU A 130 -19.51 3.46 -5.94
CA LEU A 130 -20.59 4.34 -5.47
C LEU A 130 -20.79 4.27 -3.95
N ALA A 131 -20.64 3.08 -3.34
CA ALA A 131 -20.65 2.92 -1.89
C ALA A 131 -19.37 3.49 -1.25
N TYR A 132 -18.20 3.19 -1.82
CA TYR A 132 -16.91 3.65 -1.33
C TYR A 132 -16.75 5.19 -1.42
N LYS A 133 -17.37 5.82 -2.42
CA LYS A 133 -17.35 7.27 -2.66
C LYS A 133 -17.81 8.06 -1.43
N LYS A 134 -18.82 7.57 -0.70
CA LYS A 134 -19.32 8.20 0.54
C LYS A 134 -18.21 8.38 1.59
N LEU A 135 -17.29 7.42 1.68
CA LEU A 135 -16.15 7.48 2.59
C LEU A 135 -15.10 8.51 2.14
N ILE A 136 -14.91 8.64 0.82
CA ILE A 136 -13.94 9.59 0.27
C ILE A 136 -14.47 11.03 0.39
N ASP A 137 -15.74 11.25 0.04
CA ASP A 137 -16.41 12.56 0.07
C ASP A 137 -16.42 13.17 1.46
N PHE A 138 -16.46 12.33 2.50
CA PHE A 138 -16.40 12.81 3.89
C PHE A 138 -15.04 13.40 4.28
N GLY A 139 -14.00 13.10 3.50
CA GLY A 139 -12.66 13.60 3.70
C GLY A 139 -12.45 14.98 3.06
N ALA A 140 -11.25 15.18 2.50
CA ALA A 140 -10.83 16.45 1.89
C ALA A 140 -11.03 16.50 0.36
N ARG A 141 -11.75 15.54 -0.22
CA ARG A 141 -11.99 15.45 -1.67
C ARG A 141 -13.49 15.41 -1.91
N GLU A 142 -14.02 16.45 -2.52
CA GLU A 142 -15.39 16.46 -2.99
C GLU A 142 -15.41 16.03 -4.46
N PHE A 143 -16.10 14.93 -4.74
CA PHE A 143 -16.41 14.54 -6.11
C PHE A 143 -17.56 15.39 -6.63
N ASN A 144 -17.27 16.20 -7.65
CA ASN A 144 -18.21 17.13 -8.24
C ASN A 144 -19.22 16.42 -9.15
N TYR A 145 -18.81 15.31 -9.78
CA TYR A 145 -19.63 14.60 -10.75
C TYR A 145 -19.14 13.17 -10.98
N VAL A 146 -20.09 12.26 -11.24
CA VAL A 146 -19.86 10.90 -11.69
C VAL A 146 -20.73 10.68 -12.93
N LYS A 147 -20.11 10.46 -14.09
CA LYS A 147 -20.78 10.01 -15.31
C LYS A 147 -20.60 8.52 -15.47
N SER A 148 -21.69 7.82 -15.71
CA SER A 148 -21.62 6.43 -16.12
C SER A 148 -21.76 6.34 -17.63
N GLU A 149 -20.71 5.87 -18.29
CA GLU A 149 -20.72 5.53 -19.71
C GLU A 149 -20.84 4.00 -19.86
N LYS A 150 -20.93 3.51 -21.09
CA LYS A 150 -21.09 2.07 -21.37
C LYS A 150 -19.99 1.24 -20.69
N ASP A 151 -18.73 1.63 -20.87
CA ASP A 151 -17.56 0.83 -20.49
C ASP A 151 -16.75 1.41 -19.32
N TYR A 152 -16.96 2.69 -19.00
CA TYR A 152 -16.22 3.38 -17.94
C TYR A 152 -17.12 4.28 -17.10
N ILE A 153 -16.67 4.58 -15.89
CA ILE A 153 -17.18 5.70 -15.10
C ILE A 153 -16.17 6.85 -15.16
N GLU A 154 -16.66 8.05 -15.44
CA GLU A 154 -15.88 9.28 -15.40
C GLU A 154 -16.16 9.99 -14.07
N VAL A 155 -15.09 10.34 -13.37
CA VAL A 155 -15.15 10.87 -12.03
C VAL A 155 -14.39 12.19 -11.99
N SER A 156 -15.10 13.26 -11.67
CA SER A 156 -14.53 14.60 -11.48
C SER A 156 -14.40 14.91 -10.00
N TYR A 157 -13.23 15.36 -9.56
CA TYR A 157 -13.05 15.88 -8.20
C TYR A 157 -12.17 17.11 -8.18
N THR A 158 -12.34 17.89 -7.12
CA THR A 158 -11.51 19.06 -6.86
C THR A 158 -10.66 18.87 -5.63
N THR A 159 -9.41 19.33 -5.72
CA THR A 159 -8.52 19.41 -4.57
C THR A 159 -8.17 20.87 -4.32
N HIS A 160 -8.22 21.28 -3.06
CA HIS A 160 -7.76 22.58 -2.63
C HIS A 160 -6.29 22.48 -2.19
N SER A 161 -5.38 23.15 -2.91
CA SER A 161 -3.98 23.28 -2.53
C SER A 161 -3.55 24.73 -2.72
N ASN A 162 -2.99 25.35 -1.68
CA ASN A 162 -2.47 26.73 -1.72
C ASN A 162 -3.44 27.76 -2.31
N LYS A 163 -4.73 27.72 -1.89
CA LYS A 163 -5.82 28.58 -2.41
C LYS A 163 -6.19 28.38 -3.90
N ILE A 164 -5.55 27.45 -4.60
CA ILE A 164 -5.89 27.10 -5.99
C ILE A 164 -6.79 25.85 -5.98
N LYS A 165 -7.96 25.97 -6.61
CA LYS A 165 -8.86 24.84 -6.87
C LYS A 165 -8.40 24.15 -8.15
N LYS A 166 -7.85 22.94 -8.03
CA LYS A 166 -7.51 22.09 -9.19
C LYS A 166 -8.59 21.05 -9.41
N GLN A 167 -9.10 20.96 -10.64
CA GLN A 167 -10.05 19.94 -11.05
C GLN A 167 -9.32 18.79 -11.74
N PHE A 168 -9.71 17.57 -11.42
CA PHE A 168 -9.18 16.35 -12.00
C PHE A 168 -10.34 15.54 -12.56
N ILE A 169 -10.14 14.98 -13.75
CA ILE A 169 -11.06 14.03 -14.38
C ILE A 169 -10.33 12.71 -14.50
N LEU A 170 -10.89 11.65 -13.91
CA LEU A 170 -10.38 10.30 -13.98
C LEU A 170 -11.40 9.39 -14.64
N LYS A 171 -10.91 8.41 -15.40
CA LYS A 171 -11.73 7.33 -15.95
C LYS A 171 -11.38 6.03 -15.24
N PHE A 172 -12.41 5.25 -14.92
CA PHE A 172 -12.29 3.93 -14.33
C PHE A 172 -13.13 2.94 -15.11
N PRO A 173 -12.73 1.67 -15.18
CA PRO A 173 -13.60 0.65 -15.76
C PRO A 173 -14.90 0.57 -14.96
N ARG A 174 -16.04 0.48 -15.66
CA ARG A 174 -17.33 0.23 -14.98
C ARG A 174 -17.36 -1.18 -14.38
N ARG A 175 -16.76 -2.13 -15.10
CA ARG A 175 -16.63 -3.54 -14.75
C ARG A 175 -15.18 -3.98 -14.93
N ILE A 176 -14.66 -4.77 -14.00
CA ILE A 176 -13.34 -5.40 -14.15
C ILE A 176 -13.55 -6.84 -14.59
N ILE A 177 -13.15 -7.18 -15.82
CA ILE A 177 -13.31 -8.51 -16.38
C ILE A 177 -12.37 -9.49 -15.67
N VAL A 178 -12.92 -10.60 -15.17
CA VAL A 178 -12.15 -11.65 -14.48
C VAL A 178 -11.69 -12.68 -15.50
N ASN A 179 -10.65 -12.32 -16.24
CA ASN A 179 -9.99 -13.19 -17.23
C ASN A 179 -8.57 -13.58 -16.78
N ASP A 180 -7.87 -14.33 -17.62
CA ASP A 180 -6.51 -14.81 -17.35
C ASP A 180 -5.54 -13.64 -17.10
N GLU A 181 -5.65 -12.53 -17.86
CA GLU A 181 -4.83 -11.34 -17.62
C GLU A 181 -5.10 -10.67 -16.28
N PHE A 182 -6.37 -10.53 -15.87
CA PHE A 182 -6.75 -9.99 -14.57
C PHE A 182 -6.18 -10.87 -13.45
N LEU A 183 -6.35 -12.18 -13.52
CA LEU A 183 -5.92 -13.10 -12.48
C LEU A 183 -4.40 -13.08 -12.34
N TYR A 184 -3.68 -13.11 -13.46
CA TYR A 184 -2.23 -13.00 -13.49
C TYR A 184 -1.76 -11.64 -12.93
N PHE A 185 -2.35 -10.52 -13.36
CA PHE A 185 -2.01 -9.20 -12.82
C PHE A 185 -2.31 -9.10 -11.31
N PHE A 186 -3.44 -9.66 -10.85
CA PHE A 186 -3.79 -9.61 -9.44
C PHE A 186 -2.80 -10.40 -8.58
N GLY A 187 -2.34 -11.56 -9.06
CA GLY A 187 -1.26 -12.32 -8.43
C GLY A 187 0.05 -11.52 -8.34
N LEU A 188 0.47 -10.91 -9.46
CA LEU A 188 1.64 -10.03 -9.50
C LEU A 188 1.50 -8.87 -8.52
N TRP A 189 0.33 -8.22 -8.49
CA TRP A 189 0.07 -7.07 -7.64
C TRP A 189 0.10 -7.45 -6.17
N VAL A 190 -0.45 -8.60 -5.76
CA VAL A 190 -0.39 -9.03 -4.35
C VAL A 190 1.07 -9.20 -3.87
N GLY A 191 1.96 -9.71 -4.73
CA GLY A 191 3.39 -9.84 -4.41
C GLY A 191 4.14 -8.50 -4.48
N ASP A 192 4.11 -7.83 -5.64
CA ASP A 192 5.01 -6.72 -5.97
C ASP A 192 4.33 -5.34 -5.95
N LYS A 193 3.15 -5.16 -5.32
CA LYS A 193 2.41 -3.88 -5.37
C LYS A 193 3.26 -2.65 -5.05
N ALA A 194 3.11 -1.64 -5.90
CA ALA A 194 3.70 -0.33 -5.66
C ALA A 194 3.13 0.30 -4.37
N GLY A 195 4.01 0.85 -3.53
CA GLY A 195 3.63 1.47 -2.26
C GLY A 195 2.85 2.78 -2.42
N GLY A 196 2.17 3.18 -1.34
CA GLY A 196 1.46 4.46 -1.24
C GLY A 196 0.11 4.48 -1.97
N LYS A 197 -0.17 5.56 -2.72
CA LYS A 197 -1.40 5.74 -3.51
C LYS A 197 -1.23 5.30 -4.98
N ARG A 198 -0.23 4.47 -5.24
CA ARG A 198 0.14 4.01 -6.58
C ARG A 198 -0.53 2.66 -6.83
N PHE A 199 -1.10 2.49 -8.00
CA PHE A 199 -1.71 1.27 -8.45
C PHE A 199 -0.87 0.68 -9.59
N GLY A 200 -0.17 -0.40 -9.32
CA GLY A 200 0.82 -1.01 -10.19
C GLY A 200 1.80 -1.86 -9.38
N ILE A 201 2.96 -2.17 -9.95
CA ILE A 201 3.96 -3.04 -9.32
C ILE A 201 5.36 -2.42 -9.31
N VAL A 202 6.28 -3.06 -8.58
CA VAL A 202 7.72 -2.81 -8.62
C VAL A 202 8.42 -4.10 -9.04
N ASN A 203 9.08 -4.11 -10.19
CA ASN A 203 9.77 -5.30 -10.69
C ASN A 203 11.03 -4.90 -11.50
N LYS A 204 11.88 -5.88 -11.82
CA LYS A 204 13.10 -5.68 -12.64
C LYS A 204 12.94 -6.20 -14.07
N GLU A 205 11.99 -7.11 -14.28
CA GLU A 205 11.82 -7.82 -15.55
C GLU A 205 10.98 -7.03 -16.55
N GLU A 206 11.58 -6.69 -17.69
CA GLU A 206 10.96 -5.87 -18.73
C GLU A 206 9.65 -6.47 -19.25
N LYS A 207 9.56 -7.80 -19.42
CA LYS A 207 8.32 -8.43 -19.89
C LYS A 207 7.17 -8.22 -18.91
N ILE A 208 7.43 -8.33 -17.61
CA ILE A 208 6.44 -8.10 -16.55
C ILE A 208 6.01 -6.63 -16.50
N LEU A 209 6.97 -5.71 -16.61
CA LEU A 209 6.72 -4.27 -16.60
C LEU A 209 5.88 -3.84 -17.82
N SER A 210 6.20 -4.38 -19.00
CA SER A 210 5.47 -4.15 -20.25
C SER A 210 4.05 -4.70 -20.18
N PHE A 211 3.88 -5.92 -19.64
CA PHE A 211 2.56 -6.51 -19.38
C PHE A 211 1.73 -5.60 -18.46
N THR A 212 2.31 -5.15 -17.35
CA THR A 212 1.62 -4.28 -16.38
C THR A 212 1.21 -2.96 -17.02
N LYS A 213 2.08 -2.31 -17.80
CA LYS A 213 1.74 -1.06 -18.51
C LYS A 213 0.54 -1.27 -19.45
N ARG A 214 0.54 -2.36 -20.22
CA ARG A 214 -0.57 -2.72 -21.13
C ARG A 214 -1.86 -2.96 -20.34
N TYR A 215 -1.79 -3.70 -19.24
CA TYR A 215 -2.95 -4.01 -18.41
C TYR A 215 -3.55 -2.75 -17.76
N LEU A 216 -2.73 -1.88 -17.20
CA LEU A 216 -3.18 -0.61 -16.61
C LEU A 216 -3.82 0.32 -17.65
N ASN A 217 -3.29 0.37 -18.89
CA ASN A 217 -3.92 1.12 -19.97
C ASN A 217 -5.33 0.60 -20.32
N LYS A 218 -5.57 -0.72 -20.25
CA LYS A 218 -6.91 -1.32 -20.42
C LYS A 218 -7.89 -0.88 -19.33
N LEU A 219 -7.38 -0.47 -18.17
CA LEU A 219 -8.16 0.09 -17.08
C LEU A 219 -8.27 1.63 -17.16
N TYR A 220 -7.98 2.22 -18.31
CA TYR A 220 -8.02 3.68 -18.55
C TYR A 220 -7.03 4.48 -17.68
N GLN A 221 -5.92 3.85 -17.29
CA GLN A 221 -4.94 4.49 -16.41
C GLN A 221 -3.75 5.06 -17.18
N LYS A 222 -3.36 6.30 -16.85
CA LYS A 222 -2.10 6.88 -17.33
C LYS A 222 -0.95 6.36 -16.48
N CYS A 223 -0.17 5.45 -17.06
CA CYS A 223 1.00 4.86 -16.41
C CYS A 223 2.17 5.83 -16.33
N GLU A 224 2.84 5.84 -15.18
CA GLU A 224 4.17 6.39 -14.96
C GLU A 224 5.14 5.25 -14.63
N THR A 225 6.39 5.41 -15.03
CA THR A 225 7.49 4.48 -14.80
C THR A 225 8.59 5.18 -14.03
N TYR A 226 8.84 4.74 -12.79
CA TYR A 226 9.90 5.29 -11.96
C TYR A 226 11.06 4.30 -11.84
N LEU A 227 12.28 4.75 -12.09
CA LEU A 227 13.50 4.00 -11.85
C LEU A 227 13.98 4.26 -10.41
N TYR A 228 14.16 3.20 -9.64
CA TYR A 228 14.87 3.22 -8.37
C TYR A 228 16.23 2.57 -8.57
N ILE A 229 17.29 3.29 -8.22
CA ILE A 229 18.66 2.87 -8.48
C ILE A 229 19.55 3.14 -7.27
N GLY A 230 20.39 2.17 -6.91
CA GLY A 230 21.43 2.36 -5.91
C GLY A 230 22.49 3.34 -6.40
N ASN A 231 23.11 4.06 -5.47
CA ASN A 231 24.14 5.06 -5.77
C ASN A 231 25.38 4.55 -6.55
N LYS A 232 25.64 3.23 -6.53
CA LYS A 232 26.77 2.60 -7.22
C LYS A 232 26.40 1.86 -8.51
N GLU A 233 25.11 1.79 -8.81
CA GLU A 233 24.61 1.03 -9.96
C GLU A 233 24.72 1.86 -11.25
N ARG A 234 24.97 1.20 -12.37
CA ARG A 234 24.94 1.85 -13.69
C ARG A 234 23.51 2.06 -14.15
N PHE A 235 23.24 3.21 -14.76
CA PHE A 235 21.92 3.49 -15.32
C PHE A 235 21.57 2.48 -16.42
N PRO A 236 20.40 1.83 -16.34
CA PRO A 236 19.95 0.94 -17.39
C PRO A 236 19.59 1.76 -18.63
N GLN A 237 20.19 1.41 -19.78
CA GLN A 237 19.92 2.09 -21.06
C GLN A 237 18.74 1.48 -21.83
N TYR A 238 18.30 0.28 -21.46
CA TYR A 238 17.34 -0.51 -22.22
C TYR A 238 15.87 -0.21 -21.90
N TYR A 239 15.56 0.52 -20.83
CA TYR A 239 14.17 0.75 -20.42
C TYR A 239 13.88 2.24 -20.18
N ARG A 240 12.81 2.76 -20.80
CA ARG A 240 12.40 4.16 -20.64
C ARG A 240 11.69 4.37 -19.31
N TYR A 241 12.03 5.45 -18.62
CA TYR A 241 11.43 5.85 -17.34
C TYR A 241 11.12 7.36 -17.32
N ASP A 242 10.07 7.74 -16.60
CA ASP A 242 9.61 9.13 -16.47
C ASP A 242 10.35 9.87 -15.36
N LYS A 243 10.77 9.16 -14.30
CA LYS A 243 11.48 9.73 -13.14
C LYS A 243 12.51 8.76 -12.59
N VAL A 244 13.56 9.31 -11.97
CA VAL A 244 14.63 8.57 -11.30
C VAL A 244 14.67 8.92 -9.82
N PHE A 245 14.84 7.91 -8.98
CA PHE A 245 15.07 8.05 -7.55
C PHE A 245 16.35 7.29 -7.17
N VAL A 246 17.38 8.04 -6.79
CA VAL A 246 18.64 7.46 -6.30
C VAL A 246 18.49 7.11 -4.82
N ILE A 247 18.62 5.84 -4.47
CA ILE A 247 18.51 5.38 -3.09
C ILE A 247 19.91 5.36 -2.46
N LYS A 248 20.08 6.12 -1.37
CA LYS A 248 21.38 6.32 -0.69
C LYS A 248 21.82 5.11 0.17
N GLN A 249 20.93 4.19 0.49
CA GLN A 249 21.28 2.99 1.27
C GLN A 249 22.17 2.05 0.44
N LYS A 250 23.22 1.51 1.08
CA LYS A 250 24.11 0.52 0.46
C LYS A 250 23.29 -0.73 0.10
N ASP A 251 23.59 -1.29 -1.08
CA ASP A 251 23.07 -2.57 -1.61
C ASP A 251 21.68 -2.57 -2.25
N ASN A 252 21.11 -1.41 -2.57
CA ASN A 252 19.92 -1.38 -3.40
C ASN A 252 20.29 -1.52 -4.88
N GLY A 253 19.99 -2.68 -5.47
CA GLY A 253 20.07 -2.89 -6.91
C GLY A 253 19.04 -2.04 -7.67
N ILE A 254 18.96 -2.26 -8.98
CA ILE A 254 18.00 -1.58 -9.86
C ILE A 254 16.60 -2.17 -9.70
N SER A 255 15.55 -1.34 -9.64
CA SER A 255 14.16 -1.75 -9.82
C SER A 255 13.33 -0.66 -10.51
N PHE A 256 12.26 -1.08 -11.19
CA PHE A 256 11.33 -0.17 -11.85
C PHE A 256 9.95 -0.29 -11.22
N SER A 257 9.29 0.84 -11.02
CA SER A 257 7.87 0.87 -10.65
C SER A 257 7.04 1.37 -11.82
N VAL A 258 6.21 0.49 -12.37
CA VAL A 258 5.19 0.85 -13.37
C VAL A 258 3.85 0.93 -12.66
N HIS A 259 3.26 2.12 -12.62
CA HIS A 259 2.05 2.38 -11.84
C HIS A 259 1.26 3.56 -12.37
N ALA A 260 0.01 3.66 -11.95
CA ALA A 260 -0.78 4.88 -12.03
C ALA A 260 -0.95 5.49 -10.63
N THR A 261 -0.97 6.82 -10.52
CA THR A 261 -1.31 7.48 -9.25
C THR A 261 -2.83 7.42 -9.04
N ASN A 262 -3.33 6.27 -8.60
CA ASN A 262 -4.75 5.99 -8.45
C ASN A 262 -5.08 5.26 -7.15
N GLY A 263 -5.39 6.04 -6.11
CA GLY A 263 -5.76 5.49 -4.81
C GLY A 263 -7.10 4.74 -4.78
N ILE A 264 -8.02 4.98 -5.73
CA ILE A 264 -9.32 4.29 -5.76
C ILE A 264 -9.14 2.85 -6.22
N LEU A 265 -8.40 2.62 -7.32
CA LEU A 265 -8.08 1.27 -7.79
C LEU A 265 -7.22 0.52 -6.77
N THR A 266 -6.22 1.19 -6.15
CA THR A 266 -5.47 0.60 -5.04
C THR A 266 -6.40 0.15 -3.92
N SER A 267 -7.37 0.96 -3.51
CA SER A 267 -8.34 0.60 -2.47
C SER A 267 -9.25 -0.56 -2.88
N PHE A 268 -9.67 -0.62 -4.14
CA PHE A 268 -10.47 -1.73 -4.66
C PHE A 268 -9.68 -3.05 -4.63
N PHE A 269 -8.43 -3.04 -5.09
CA PHE A 269 -7.58 -4.24 -5.06
C PHE A 269 -7.22 -4.66 -3.63
N LYS A 270 -7.02 -3.71 -2.71
CA LYS A 270 -6.89 -4.02 -1.27
C LYS A 270 -8.16 -4.64 -0.69
N TYR A 271 -9.33 -4.20 -1.14
CA TYR A 271 -10.60 -4.82 -0.76
C TYR A 271 -10.66 -6.27 -1.27
N LEU A 272 -10.25 -6.54 -2.51
CA LEU A 272 -10.16 -7.91 -3.03
C LEU A 272 -9.15 -8.76 -2.25
N GLU A 273 -7.98 -8.22 -1.94
CA GLU A 273 -6.96 -8.88 -1.12
C GLU A 273 -7.48 -9.21 0.29
N SER A 274 -8.26 -8.31 0.89
CA SER A 274 -8.89 -8.55 2.19
C SER A 274 -9.96 -9.65 2.16
N ASN A 275 -10.49 -9.97 0.97
CA ASN A 275 -11.47 -11.03 0.73
C ASN A 275 -10.87 -12.15 -0.14
N LEU A 276 -9.54 -12.31 -0.14
CA LEU A 276 -8.83 -13.13 -1.12
C LEU A 276 -9.23 -14.60 -1.09
N SER A 277 -9.45 -15.16 0.11
CA SER A 277 -9.89 -16.55 0.27
C SER A 277 -11.23 -16.81 -0.43
N GLU A 278 -12.23 -15.94 -0.17
CA GLU A 278 -13.54 -16.02 -0.83
C GLU A 278 -13.41 -15.80 -2.34
N PHE A 279 -12.60 -14.82 -2.75
CA PHE A 279 -12.37 -14.52 -4.15
C PHE A 279 -11.79 -15.73 -4.90
N LEU A 280 -10.68 -16.29 -4.44
CA LEU A 280 -10.04 -17.44 -5.08
C LEU A 280 -10.91 -18.70 -5.02
N HIS A 281 -11.78 -18.84 -4.02
CA HIS A 281 -12.74 -19.95 -3.97
C HIS A 281 -13.81 -19.85 -5.07
N SER A 282 -14.21 -18.63 -5.44
CA SER A 282 -15.25 -18.38 -6.45
C SER A 282 -14.78 -18.49 -7.91
N ILE A 283 -13.48 -18.65 -8.16
CA ILE A 283 -12.90 -18.63 -9.52
C ILE A 283 -12.31 -19.99 -9.90
N ASN A 284 -12.74 -20.56 -11.04
CA ASN A 284 -12.25 -21.85 -11.50
C ASN A 284 -10.76 -21.85 -11.89
N LYS A 285 -10.29 -20.78 -12.56
CA LYS A 285 -8.91 -20.64 -13.03
C LYS A 285 -7.97 -19.97 -12.01
N PHE A 286 -8.21 -20.12 -10.72
CA PHE A 286 -7.43 -19.44 -9.67
C PHE A 286 -5.93 -19.80 -9.67
N HIS A 287 -5.50 -20.87 -10.34
CA HIS A 287 -4.07 -21.18 -10.52
C HIS A 287 -3.30 -20.08 -11.28
N ILE A 288 -3.97 -19.31 -12.16
CA ILE A 288 -3.35 -18.21 -12.89
C ILE A 288 -2.93 -17.07 -11.95
N PHE A 289 -3.71 -16.84 -10.89
CA PHE A 289 -3.32 -15.95 -9.80
C PHE A 289 -1.99 -16.39 -9.17
N PHE A 290 -1.81 -17.70 -8.93
CA PHE A 290 -0.56 -18.22 -8.38
C PHE A 290 0.61 -18.14 -9.35
N ALA A 291 0.37 -18.12 -10.68
CA ALA A 291 1.42 -17.85 -11.66
C ALA A 291 1.88 -16.39 -11.61
N GLY A 292 0.95 -15.42 -11.53
CA GLY A 292 1.30 -14.02 -11.30
C GLY A 292 2.06 -13.81 -10.00
N LEU A 293 1.58 -14.42 -8.92
CA LEU A 293 2.26 -14.38 -7.62
C LEU A 293 3.64 -15.06 -7.69
N PHE A 294 3.78 -16.14 -8.45
CA PHE A 294 5.07 -16.80 -8.65
C PHE A 294 6.04 -15.91 -9.42
N ASP A 295 5.58 -15.13 -10.40
CA ASP A 295 6.44 -14.20 -11.13
C ASP A 295 6.89 -13.01 -10.28
N ALA A 296 6.09 -12.59 -9.30
CA ALA A 296 6.49 -11.60 -8.30
C ALA A 296 7.46 -12.20 -7.26
N GLU A 297 6.98 -13.13 -6.43
CA GLU A 297 7.65 -13.56 -5.19
C GLU A 297 8.18 -15.01 -5.24
N GLY A 298 7.98 -15.68 -6.38
CA GLY A 298 8.38 -17.07 -6.56
C GLY A 298 9.86 -17.24 -6.89
N ASN A 299 10.41 -18.40 -6.53
CA ASN A 299 11.76 -18.79 -6.86
C ASN A 299 11.84 -20.28 -7.24
N ILE A 300 12.79 -20.60 -8.11
CA ILE A 300 13.11 -21.96 -8.53
C ILE A 300 14.48 -22.31 -7.96
N PHE A 301 14.52 -23.30 -7.09
CA PHE A 301 15.75 -23.74 -6.46
C PHE A 301 16.24 -25.02 -7.14
N LEU A 302 17.21 -24.87 -8.05
CA LEU A 302 17.75 -25.96 -8.88
C LEU A 302 18.40 -27.06 -8.04
N GLU A 303 19.05 -26.67 -6.94
CA GLU A 303 19.75 -27.56 -6.01
C GLU A 303 18.83 -28.62 -5.39
N ASP A 304 17.60 -28.23 -5.02
CA ASP A 304 16.58 -29.17 -4.51
C ASP A 304 15.50 -29.53 -5.55
N SER A 305 15.62 -28.99 -6.77
CA SER A 305 14.61 -29.12 -7.85
C SER A 305 13.18 -28.78 -7.38
N CYS A 306 13.02 -27.68 -6.64
CA CYS A 306 11.75 -27.29 -6.03
C CYS A 306 11.34 -25.85 -6.40
N PHE A 307 10.04 -25.60 -6.27
CA PHE A 307 9.41 -24.30 -6.53
C PHE A 307 8.93 -23.71 -5.20
N ARG A 308 9.17 -22.43 -4.99
CA ARG A 308 8.89 -21.74 -3.72
C ARG A 308 8.13 -20.45 -3.98
N TRP A 309 7.07 -20.19 -3.22
CA TRP A 309 6.43 -18.88 -3.13
C TRP A 309 6.83 -18.22 -1.81
N SER A 310 7.45 -17.05 -1.86
CA SER A 310 7.83 -16.30 -0.66
C SER A 310 6.62 -15.52 -0.13
N CYS A 311 6.30 -15.65 1.16
CA CYS A 311 5.21 -14.90 1.79
C CYS A 311 5.48 -14.71 3.29
N LYS A 312 5.82 -13.48 3.69
CA LYS A 312 6.06 -13.12 5.09
C LYS A 312 4.78 -12.92 5.89
N ASP A 313 3.72 -12.43 5.23
CA ASP A 313 2.41 -12.24 5.86
C ASP A 313 1.79 -13.61 6.17
N GLU A 314 1.55 -13.87 7.46
CA GLU A 314 1.05 -15.15 7.95
C GLU A 314 -0.40 -15.43 7.52
N LEU A 315 -1.25 -14.40 7.49
CA LEU A 315 -2.65 -14.55 7.08
C LEU A 315 -2.73 -14.90 5.59
N LEU A 316 -1.97 -14.19 4.75
CA LEU A 316 -1.89 -14.52 3.32
C LEU A 316 -1.27 -15.89 3.09
N ARG A 317 -0.23 -16.26 3.85
CA ARG A 317 0.44 -17.57 3.74
C ARG A 317 -0.53 -18.72 4.02
N GLU A 318 -1.38 -18.61 5.05
CA GLU A 318 -2.40 -19.63 5.32
C GLU A 318 -3.47 -19.71 4.23
N ILE A 319 -3.90 -18.58 3.67
CA ILE A 319 -4.81 -18.56 2.51
C ILE A 319 -4.15 -19.28 1.32
N PHE A 320 -2.91 -18.90 0.97
CA PHE A 320 -2.17 -19.51 -0.14
C PHE A 320 -1.98 -21.01 0.04
N LYS A 321 -1.64 -21.46 1.25
CA LYS A 321 -1.48 -22.88 1.59
C LYS A 321 -2.75 -23.69 1.31
N ILE A 322 -3.93 -23.20 1.67
CA ILE A 322 -5.21 -23.88 1.37
C ILE A 322 -5.40 -24.05 -0.14
N HIS A 323 -5.17 -23.00 -0.91
CA HIS A 323 -5.38 -23.05 -2.36
C HIS A 323 -4.29 -23.83 -3.10
N LEU A 324 -3.02 -23.75 -2.68
CA LEU A 324 -1.93 -24.53 -3.25
C LEU A 324 -2.11 -26.03 -2.98
N LYS A 325 -2.65 -26.44 -1.82
CA LYS A 325 -3.06 -27.84 -1.57
C LYS A 325 -4.09 -28.31 -2.60
N ARG A 326 -5.11 -27.51 -2.89
CA ARG A 326 -6.12 -27.82 -3.93
C ARG A 326 -5.52 -27.95 -5.33
N LEU A 327 -4.39 -27.30 -5.58
CA LEU A 327 -3.67 -27.39 -6.86
C LEU A 327 -2.64 -28.52 -6.89
N ASP A 328 -2.46 -29.27 -5.80
CA ASP A 328 -1.36 -30.23 -5.63
C ASP A 328 0.03 -29.56 -5.78
N LEU A 329 0.12 -28.32 -5.29
CA LEU A 329 1.28 -27.44 -5.31
C LEU A 329 1.75 -27.05 -3.90
N PHE A 330 1.42 -27.85 -2.89
CA PHE A 330 1.87 -27.62 -1.52
C PHE A 330 2.45 -28.89 -0.91
N ARG A 331 3.70 -28.81 -0.44
CA ARG A 331 4.35 -29.87 0.32
C ARG A 331 4.81 -29.41 1.71
N ARG A 332 5.41 -28.23 1.80
CA ARG A 332 6.03 -27.73 3.05
C ARG A 332 5.84 -26.22 3.18
N ASP A 333 5.72 -25.77 4.42
CA ASP A 333 5.85 -24.37 4.83
C ASP A 333 7.08 -24.27 5.76
N ASP A 334 8.02 -23.37 5.48
CA ASP A 334 9.20 -23.11 6.32
C ASP A 334 9.10 -21.81 7.13
N GLY A 335 7.91 -21.22 7.22
CA GLY A 335 7.61 -19.97 7.92
C GLY A 335 7.74 -18.73 7.03
N VAL A 336 8.43 -18.83 5.90
CA VAL A 336 8.58 -17.72 4.93
C VAL A 336 8.33 -18.13 3.49
N ASN A 337 8.38 -19.43 3.19
CA ASN A 337 8.16 -19.99 1.87
C ASN A 337 7.13 -21.13 1.90
N LEU A 338 6.26 -21.14 0.89
CA LEU A 338 5.43 -22.29 0.53
C LEU A 338 6.12 -23.07 -0.58
N ILE A 339 6.40 -24.35 -0.36
CA ILE A 339 7.29 -25.16 -1.21
C ILE A 339 6.52 -26.31 -1.83
N THR A 340 6.79 -26.57 -3.11
CA THR A 340 6.36 -27.79 -3.82
C THR A 340 7.51 -28.46 -4.55
N TYR A 341 7.42 -29.79 -4.61
CA TYR A 341 8.27 -30.67 -5.42
C TYR A 341 7.47 -31.32 -6.57
N ASN A 342 6.16 -31.04 -6.67
CA ASN A 342 5.31 -31.61 -7.70
C ASN A 342 5.54 -30.87 -9.03
N LYS A 343 6.47 -31.41 -9.81
CA LYS A 343 6.88 -30.90 -11.11
C LYS A 343 5.73 -30.91 -12.11
N GLU A 344 4.94 -31.99 -12.18
CA GLU A 344 3.86 -32.11 -13.17
C GLU A 344 2.72 -31.11 -12.90
N ALA A 345 2.31 -30.95 -11.65
CA ALA A 345 1.31 -29.94 -11.28
C ALA A 345 1.80 -28.53 -11.63
N PHE A 346 3.07 -28.21 -11.36
CA PHE A 346 3.63 -26.89 -11.69
C PHE A 346 3.69 -26.67 -13.21
N LYS A 347 4.11 -27.69 -13.97
CA LYS A 347 4.19 -27.64 -15.43
C LYS A 347 2.84 -27.42 -16.08
N GLY A 348 1.78 -28.09 -15.60
CA GLY A 348 0.45 -27.98 -16.16
C GLY A 348 -0.31 -26.71 -15.73
N LYS A 349 -0.07 -26.21 -14.50
CA LYS A 349 -0.91 -25.16 -13.89
C LYS A 349 -0.24 -23.80 -13.77
N ILE A 350 1.08 -23.73 -13.62
CA ILE A 350 1.80 -22.47 -13.33
C ILE A 350 2.66 -22.05 -14.52
N LEU A 351 3.52 -22.95 -15.00
CA LEU A 351 4.47 -22.67 -16.09
C LEU A 351 3.84 -22.06 -17.35
N PRO A 352 2.63 -22.43 -17.81
CA PRO A 352 2.04 -21.86 -19.02
C PRO A 352 1.66 -20.38 -18.91
N TYR A 353 1.57 -19.86 -17.68
CA TYR A 353 1.06 -18.51 -17.42
C TYR A 353 2.15 -17.55 -16.89
N ILE A 354 3.33 -18.07 -16.50
CA ILE A 354 4.45 -17.20 -16.13
C ILE A 354 5.09 -16.61 -17.38
N ILE A 355 5.60 -15.38 -17.27
CA ILE A 355 6.30 -14.67 -18.36
C ILE A 355 7.71 -14.24 -17.95
N HIS A 356 8.14 -14.49 -16.71
CA HIS A 356 9.49 -14.18 -16.27
C HIS A 356 10.52 -15.10 -16.96
N PRO A 357 11.39 -14.56 -17.85
CA PRO A 357 12.31 -15.36 -18.68
C PRO A 357 13.24 -16.26 -17.85
N LYS A 358 13.86 -15.71 -16.81
CA LYS A 358 14.75 -16.48 -15.93
C LYS A 358 14.02 -17.63 -15.21
N LYS A 359 12.78 -17.44 -14.76
CA LYS A 359 11.99 -18.49 -14.11
C LYS A 359 11.62 -19.57 -15.13
N ILE A 360 11.20 -19.19 -16.33
CA ILE A 360 10.95 -20.13 -17.43
C ILE A 360 12.21 -20.95 -17.76
N ASN A 361 13.37 -20.29 -17.88
CA ASN A 361 14.65 -20.94 -18.13
C ASN A 361 14.99 -21.98 -17.05
N ASN A 362 14.89 -21.59 -15.78
CA ASN A 362 15.18 -22.48 -14.66
C ASN A 362 14.16 -23.63 -14.55
N SER A 363 12.89 -23.40 -14.90
CA SER A 363 11.91 -24.48 -15.05
C SER A 363 12.35 -25.46 -16.14
N ASN A 364 12.73 -24.97 -17.33
CA ASN A 364 13.15 -25.82 -18.44
C ASN A 364 14.38 -26.68 -18.10
N LEU A 365 15.32 -26.15 -17.31
CA LEU A 365 16.44 -26.92 -16.80
C LEU A 365 15.96 -28.10 -15.92
N ILE A 366 14.93 -27.89 -15.08
CA ILE A 366 14.38 -28.96 -14.23
C ILE A 366 13.61 -30.02 -15.03
N TYR A 367 12.85 -29.62 -16.06
CA TYR A 367 11.96 -30.53 -16.80
C TYR A 367 12.64 -31.24 -17.95
N TYR A 368 13.42 -30.49 -18.72
CA TYR A 368 13.92 -30.92 -20.03
C TYR A 368 15.44 -31.04 -20.04
N LYS A 369 16.11 -30.67 -18.93
CA LYS A 369 17.57 -30.50 -18.87
C LYS A 369 18.10 -29.54 -19.93
N LYS A 370 17.27 -28.60 -20.37
CA LYS A 370 17.59 -27.61 -21.43
C LYS A 370 17.39 -26.19 -20.90
N GLY A 371 18.30 -25.29 -21.26
CA GLY A 371 18.26 -23.89 -20.88
C GLY A 371 19.66 -23.33 -20.63
N GLU A 372 19.74 -22.02 -20.42
CA GLU A 372 21.01 -21.36 -20.14
C GLU A 372 21.42 -21.55 -18.69
N LEU A 373 22.62 -22.08 -18.45
CA LEU A 373 23.20 -22.15 -17.12
C LEU A 373 23.61 -20.78 -16.59
N GLU A 374 23.30 -20.50 -15.33
CA GLU A 374 23.81 -19.31 -14.64
C GLU A 374 25.35 -19.31 -14.60
N GLY A 375 25.97 -18.12 -14.67
CA GLY A 375 27.44 -18.00 -14.72
C GLY A 375 28.18 -18.71 -13.58
N ARG A 376 27.56 -18.87 -12.41
CA ARG A 376 28.14 -19.64 -11.29
C ARG A 376 28.37 -21.12 -11.62
N PHE A 377 27.56 -21.71 -12.50
CA PHE A 377 27.73 -23.08 -12.99
C PHE A 377 28.78 -23.13 -14.11
N LYS A 378 28.81 -22.13 -15.00
CA LYS A 378 29.82 -22.01 -16.06
C LYS A 378 31.24 -21.95 -15.49
N ILE A 379 31.46 -21.19 -14.41
CA ILE A 379 32.77 -21.14 -13.70
C ILE A 379 33.18 -22.51 -13.14
N ILE A 380 32.21 -23.31 -12.65
CA ILE A 380 32.51 -24.66 -12.16
C ILE A 380 32.92 -25.57 -13.32
N LEU A 381 32.19 -25.51 -14.44
CA LEU A 381 32.51 -26.29 -15.63
C LEU A 381 33.91 -25.93 -16.15
N GLU A 382 34.23 -24.65 -16.29
CA GLU A 382 35.56 -24.18 -16.72
C GLU A 382 36.70 -24.68 -15.81
N LEU A 383 36.48 -24.72 -14.49
CA LEU A 383 37.48 -25.26 -13.56
C LEU A 383 37.68 -26.77 -13.71
N ILE A 384 36.60 -27.53 -13.95
CA ILE A 384 36.66 -28.98 -14.17
C ILE A 384 37.30 -29.27 -15.53
N GLU A 385 37.00 -28.47 -16.56
CA GLU A 385 37.59 -28.59 -17.89
C GLU A 385 39.12 -28.43 -17.85
N ASN A 386 39.58 -27.40 -17.14
CA ASN A 386 41.00 -27.11 -16.98
C ASN A 386 41.73 -28.06 -16.02
N ASN A 387 40.99 -28.79 -15.17
CA ASN A 387 41.55 -29.73 -14.19
C ASN A 387 40.74 -31.04 -14.17
N PRO A 388 40.81 -31.87 -15.23
CA PRO A 388 40.09 -33.13 -15.27
C PRO A 388 40.43 -34.01 -14.06
N GLY A 389 39.40 -34.59 -13.44
CA GLY A 389 39.55 -35.39 -12.23
C GLY A 389 39.65 -34.60 -10.93
N ILE A 390 39.49 -33.27 -10.95
CA ILE A 390 39.45 -32.44 -9.73
C ILE A 390 38.40 -32.98 -8.75
N THR A 391 38.77 -33.08 -7.48
CA THR A 391 37.83 -33.52 -6.45
C THR A 391 36.94 -32.38 -5.99
N ASN A 392 35.77 -32.72 -5.43
CA ASN A 392 34.88 -31.73 -4.81
C ASN A 392 35.58 -30.85 -3.75
N ARG A 393 36.54 -31.43 -3.00
CA ARG A 393 37.30 -30.71 -1.95
C ARG A 393 38.22 -29.66 -2.55
N GLU A 394 38.91 -30.00 -3.63
CA GLU A 394 39.81 -29.09 -4.36
C GLU A 394 39.01 -27.99 -5.06
N LEU A 395 37.89 -28.35 -5.69
CA LEU A 395 36.99 -27.38 -6.31
C LEU A 395 36.42 -26.38 -5.28
N ALA A 396 36.01 -26.86 -4.10
CA ALA A 396 35.56 -26.00 -3.01
C ALA A 396 36.66 -25.05 -2.50
N LYS A 397 37.91 -25.54 -2.42
CA LYS A 397 39.09 -24.75 -2.04
C LYS A 397 39.40 -23.68 -3.09
N ALA A 398 39.39 -24.04 -4.38
CA ALA A 398 39.63 -23.13 -5.50
C ALA A 398 38.59 -22.00 -5.56
N LEU A 399 37.31 -22.34 -5.37
CA LEU A 399 36.21 -21.38 -5.39
C LEU A 399 36.02 -20.60 -4.09
N LYS A 400 36.72 -20.97 -3.01
CA LYS A 400 36.55 -20.43 -1.65
C LYS A 400 35.08 -20.44 -1.19
N LYS A 401 34.32 -21.49 -1.54
CA LYS A 401 32.85 -21.56 -1.34
C LYS A 401 32.41 -22.88 -0.70
N LYS A 402 31.53 -22.80 0.30
CA LYS A 402 30.92 -23.97 0.97
C LYS A 402 29.81 -24.66 0.15
N LYS A 403 29.13 -23.93 -0.75
CA LYS A 403 27.95 -24.43 -1.49
C LYS A 403 28.26 -25.20 -2.78
N VAL A 404 29.54 -25.50 -3.05
CA VAL A 404 29.99 -26.12 -4.31
C VAL A 404 29.38 -27.52 -4.51
N TYR A 405 29.26 -28.33 -3.45
CA TYR A 405 28.70 -29.68 -3.53
C TYR A 405 27.27 -29.73 -4.09
N ALA A 406 26.40 -28.81 -3.65
CA ALA A 406 25.03 -28.75 -4.15
C ALA A 406 24.98 -28.32 -5.62
N GLN A 407 25.91 -27.45 -6.05
CA GLN A 407 26.02 -26.98 -7.43
C GLN A 407 26.58 -28.06 -8.36
N VAL A 408 27.56 -28.83 -7.90
CA VAL A 408 28.07 -30.02 -8.59
C VAL A 408 26.94 -31.04 -8.77
N GLY A 409 26.16 -31.31 -7.72
CA GLY A 409 25.00 -32.21 -7.83
C GLY A 409 23.93 -31.72 -8.82
N VAL A 410 23.79 -30.41 -9.05
CA VAL A 410 22.93 -29.88 -10.13
C VAL A 410 23.53 -30.21 -11.50
N LEU A 411 24.82 -29.94 -11.70
CA LEU A 411 25.52 -30.20 -12.96
C LEU A 411 25.51 -31.70 -13.32
N GLU A 412 25.74 -32.57 -12.35
CA GLU A 412 25.63 -34.04 -12.51
C GLU A 412 24.23 -34.46 -12.96
N ARG A 413 23.17 -33.97 -12.28
CA ARG A 413 21.77 -34.30 -12.66
C ARG A 413 21.40 -33.83 -14.07
N LEU A 414 21.94 -32.68 -14.46
CA LEU A 414 21.72 -32.10 -15.78
C LEU A 414 22.53 -32.81 -16.87
N GLY A 415 23.55 -33.60 -16.51
CA GLY A 415 24.36 -34.38 -17.45
C GLY A 415 25.66 -33.72 -17.89
N TYR A 416 25.95 -32.49 -17.45
CA TYR A 416 27.15 -31.75 -17.87
C TYR A 416 28.46 -32.37 -17.34
N ILE A 417 28.40 -33.06 -16.20
CA ILE A 417 29.55 -33.69 -15.57
C ILE A 417 29.18 -35.07 -15.03
N TYR A 418 30.19 -35.91 -14.85
CA TYR A 418 30.08 -37.19 -14.17
C TYR A 418 31.17 -37.33 -13.10
N SER A 419 30.94 -38.17 -12.10
CA SER A 419 31.90 -38.44 -11.03
C SER A 419 32.34 -39.90 -11.04
N GLU A 420 33.65 -40.13 -10.96
CA GLU A 420 34.25 -41.47 -10.87
C GLU A 420 35.20 -41.55 -9.67
N ASN A 421 35.51 -42.78 -9.25
CA ASN A 421 36.46 -43.10 -8.17
C ASN A 421 36.10 -42.56 -6.78
N TYR A 422 36.87 -42.98 -5.77
CA TYR A 422 36.86 -42.39 -4.43
C TYR A 422 38.26 -41.87 -4.05
N PRO A 423 38.41 -40.60 -3.61
CA PRO A 423 37.38 -39.57 -3.55
C PRO A 423 36.83 -39.20 -4.94
N LYS A 424 35.56 -38.78 -5.02
CA LYS A 424 34.87 -38.45 -6.28
C LYS A 424 35.68 -37.45 -7.11
N GLN A 425 36.18 -37.91 -8.26
CA GLN A 425 36.86 -37.14 -9.29
C GLN A 425 35.83 -36.68 -10.33
N LEU A 426 35.82 -35.39 -10.64
CA LEU A 426 34.83 -34.77 -11.52
C LEU A 426 35.38 -34.64 -12.94
N ASN A 427 34.57 -35.01 -13.92
CA ASN A 427 34.91 -34.92 -15.34
C ASN A 427 33.75 -34.32 -16.14
N ILE A 428 34.06 -33.63 -17.24
CA ILE A 428 33.06 -33.08 -18.16
C ILE A 428 32.52 -34.17 -19.07
N ASN A 429 31.20 -34.19 -19.24
CA ASN A 429 30.56 -34.97 -20.28
C ASN A 429 30.58 -34.17 -21.60
N LYS A 430 31.52 -34.50 -22.50
CA LYS A 430 31.74 -33.75 -23.76
C LYS A 430 30.55 -33.81 -24.73
N LEU A 431 29.61 -34.74 -24.52
CA LEU A 431 28.44 -34.91 -25.39
C LEU A 431 27.34 -33.86 -25.15
N ASP A 432 27.32 -33.19 -23.99
CA ASP A 432 26.21 -32.30 -23.57
C ASP A 432 26.58 -30.80 -23.54
N ILE A 433 27.80 -30.42 -23.95
CA ILE A 433 28.25 -29.00 -23.96
C ILE A 433 27.91 -28.28 -25.28
N ILE A 434 27.54 -29.03 -26.33
CA ILE A 434 27.20 -28.46 -27.64
C ILE A 434 25.66 -28.42 -27.80
N SER A 435 25.00 -27.45 -27.14
CA SER A 435 23.66 -26.98 -27.56
C SER A 435 23.37 -25.57 -27.07
#